data_AF-A0A7Y2N295-F1
#
_entry.id   AF-A0A7Y2N295-F1
#
_cell.length_a   1.000
_cell.length_b   1.000
_cell.length_c   1.000
_cell.angle_alpha   90.00
_cell.angle_beta   90.00
_cell.angle_gamma   90.00
#
_symmetry.space_group_name_H-M   'P 1'
#
loop_
_entity.id
_entity.type
_entity.pdbx_description
1 polymer ?
#
loop_
_entity_poly.entity_id
_entity_poly.type
_entity_poly.pdbx_seq_one_letter_code
_entity_poly.pdbx_strand_id
1 'polypeptide(L)'
;MIKTLDSEKIPIKLWLDDMEDGALQQAKNIANLPFAFHHVAIMPDAHFGFGMPIGGILAADGVIVPNAVGVDIGCGMCAVKTSLTSIEEPRLKQVMRAIRQTVPL
;
A
#
# COMPACT_ATOMS: atom_id res chain seq x y z
N MET A 1 5.17 2.24 -14.76
CA MET A 1 4.60 0.92 -15.07
C MET A 1 5.65 0.19 -15.86
N ILE A 2 6.07 -0.97 -15.36
CA ILE A 2 7.19 -1.76 -15.89
C ILE A 2 6.65 -2.88 -16.76
N LYS A 3 5.55 -3.52 -16.34
CA LYS A 3 4.97 -4.70 -17.01
C LYS A 3 3.45 -4.70 -16.90
N THR A 4 2.80 -5.33 -17.87
CA THR A 4 1.36 -5.67 -17.80
C THR A 4 1.20 -7.18 -17.96
N LEU A 5 0.28 -7.77 -17.19
CA LEU A 5 -0.18 -9.15 -17.35
C LEU A 5 -1.62 -9.12 -17.87
N ASP A 6 -1.83 -9.70 -19.04
CA ASP A 6 -3.14 -9.73 -19.71
C ASP A 6 -3.79 -11.13 -19.70
N SER A 7 -3.35 -12.01 -18.79
CA SER A 7 -3.85 -13.39 -18.70
C SER A 7 -5.19 -13.53 -17.98
N GLU A 8 -5.58 -12.52 -17.19
CA GLU A 8 -6.77 -12.54 -16.35
C GLU A 8 -7.93 -11.75 -16.97
N LYS A 9 -9.14 -11.84 -16.39
CA LYS A 9 -10.34 -11.14 -16.89
C LYS A 9 -10.12 -9.64 -17.12
N ILE A 10 -9.35 -8.98 -16.25
CA ILE A 10 -8.87 -7.62 -16.47
C ILE A 10 -7.34 -7.58 -16.34
N PRO A 11 -6.65 -6.64 -17.03
CA PRO A 11 -5.20 -6.54 -16.94
C PRO A 11 -4.69 -6.27 -15.53
N ILE A 12 -3.50 -6.78 -15.21
CA ILE A 12 -2.75 -6.44 -14.00
C ILE A 12 -1.53 -5.60 -14.40
N LYS A 13 -1.43 -4.38 -13.88
CA LYS A 13 -0.32 -3.46 -14.15
C LYS A 13 0.67 -3.46 -13.00
N LEU A 14 1.95 -3.69 -13.30
CA LEU A 14 3.04 -3.89 -12.34
C LEU A 14 4.01 -2.70 -12.38
N TRP A 15 4.37 -2.17 -11.21
CA TRP A 15 5.44 -1.18 -11.02
C TRP A 15 6.66 -1.77 -10.28
N LEU A 16 6.84 -3.09 -10.36
CA LEU A 16 7.94 -3.85 -9.80
C LEU A 16 8.45 -4.86 -10.83
N ASP A 17 9.72 -5.26 -10.69
CA ASP A 17 10.36 -6.26 -11.54
C ASP A 17 9.92 -7.67 -11.15
N ASP A 18 10.06 -8.01 -9.86
CA ASP A 18 9.73 -9.31 -9.29
C ASP A 18 8.66 -9.17 -8.20
N MET A 19 7.75 -10.14 -8.13
CA MET A 19 6.67 -10.20 -7.16
C MET A 19 6.64 -11.60 -6.54
N GLU A 20 6.44 -11.68 -5.23
CA GLU A 20 6.24 -12.95 -4.54
C GLU A 20 5.05 -13.72 -5.13
N ASP A 21 5.20 -15.03 -5.33
CA ASP A 21 4.17 -15.89 -5.95
C ASP A 21 2.81 -15.81 -5.26
N GLY A 22 2.79 -15.77 -3.92
CA GLY A 22 1.56 -15.64 -3.15
C GLY A 22 0.84 -14.31 -3.43
N ALA A 23 1.60 -13.21 -3.48
CA ALA A 23 1.07 -11.88 -3.75
C ALA A 23 0.56 -11.78 -5.21
N LEU A 24 1.28 -12.38 -6.16
CA LEU A 24 0.86 -12.46 -7.55
C LEU A 24 -0.43 -13.28 -7.69
N GLN A 25 -0.57 -14.38 -6.96
CA GLN A 25 -1.81 -15.16 -6.96
C GLN A 25 -2.99 -14.36 -6.41
N GLN A 26 -2.80 -13.56 -5.36
CA GLN A 26 -3.83 -12.66 -4.86
C GLN A 26 -4.24 -11.60 -5.90
N ALA A 27 -3.27 -11.01 -6.61
CA ALA A 27 -3.54 -10.07 -7.70
C ALA A 27 -4.37 -10.72 -8.82
N LYS A 28 -4.04 -11.96 -9.22
CA LYS A 28 -4.80 -12.73 -10.20
C LYS A 28 -6.22 -13.03 -9.74
N ASN A 29 -6.39 -13.45 -8.48
CA ASN A 29 -7.71 -13.72 -7.92
C ASN A 29 -8.61 -12.47 -8.01
N ILE A 30 -8.07 -11.31 -7.66
CA ILE A 30 -8.79 -10.04 -7.67
C ILE A 30 -9.12 -9.56 -9.09
N ALA A 31 -8.18 -9.71 -10.03
CA ALA A 31 -8.39 -9.35 -11.42
C ALA A 31 -9.55 -10.14 -12.06
N ASN A 32 -9.88 -11.32 -11.53
CA ASN A 32 -10.99 -12.15 -12.01
C ASN A 32 -12.34 -11.88 -11.32
N LEU A 33 -12.41 -10.96 -10.35
CA LEU A 33 -13.66 -10.67 -9.66
C LEU A 33 -14.72 -10.07 -10.62
N PRO A 34 -16.01 -10.37 -10.43
CA PRO A 34 -17.07 -9.92 -11.33
C PRO A 34 -17.18 -8.40 -11.41
N PHE A 35 -16.92 -7.72 -10.30
CA PHE A 35 -17.02 -6.26 -10.12
C PHE A 35 -15.67 -5.52 -10.24
N ALA A 36 -14.57 -6.23 -10.53
CA ALA A 36 -13.28 -5.57 -10.71
C ALA A 36 -13.30 -4.73 -11.99
N PHE A 37 -12.94 -3.45 -11.87
CA PHE A 37 -13.13 -2.46 -12.91
C PHE A 37 -11.79 -2.07 -13.58
N HIS A 38 -11.77 -2.18 -14.91
CA HIS A 38 -10.70 -1.71 -15.82
C HIS A 38 -9.32 -2.40 -15.68
N HIS A 39 -8.66 -2.37 -14.51
CA HIS A 39 -7.41 -3.09 -14.23
C HIS A 39 -7.13 -3.18 -12.73
N VAL A 40 -6.26 -4.12 -12.33
CA VAL A 40 -5.59 -4.12 -11.03
C VAL A 40 -4.23 -3.44 -11.17
N ALA A 41 -3.83 -2.58 -10.24
CA ALA A 41 -2.48 -2.00 -10.20
C ALA A 41 -1.72 -2.49 -8.97
N ILE A 42 -0.44 -2.82 -9.15
CA ILE A 42 0.44 -3.33 -8.11
C ILE A 42 1.63 -2.38 -7.98
N MET A 43 1.82 -1.86 -6.77
CA MET A 43 2.85 -0.88 -6.44
C MET A 43 4.22 -1.54 -6.21
N PRO A 44 5.33 -0.76 -6.24
CA PRO A 44 6.68 -1.29 -6.08
C PRO A 44 6.95 -2.03 -4.76
N ASP A 45 6.21 -1.70 -3.71
CA ASP A 45 6.32 -2.23 -2.35
C ASP A 45 5.36 -3.42 -2.07
N ALA A 46 4.75 -3.95 -3.13
CA ALA A 46 3.72 -4.96 -2.98
C ALA A 46 4.25 -6.29 -2.45
N HIS A 47 3.49 -6.90 -1.55
CA HIS A 47 3.82 -8.18 -0.93
C HIS A 47 2.55 -8.92 -0.48
N PHE A 48 2.71 -10.15 -0.02
CA PHE A 48 1.58 -11.00 0.39
C PHE A 48 0.73 -10.33 1.46
N GLY A 49 -0.58 -10.24 1.21
CA GLY A 49 -1.56 -9.69 2.15
C GLY A 49 -2.63 -10.72 2.51
N PHE A 50 -3.85 -10.24 2.77
CA PHE A 50 -4.99 -11.09 3.10
C PHE A 50 -6.10 -10.96 2.06
N GLY A 51 -6.07 -11.84 1.05
CA GLY A 51 -7.00 -11.84 -0.08
C GLY A 51 -6.64 -10.82 -1.18
N MET A 52 -6.04 -9.69 -0.80
CA MET A 52 -5.42 -8.69 -1.67
C MET A 52 -3.97 -8.49 -1.26
N PRO A 53 -3.02 -8.33 -2.22
CA PRO A 53 -1.67 -7.97 -1.86
C PRO A 53 -1.65 -6.57 -1.24
N ILE A 54 -0.81 -6.37 -0.22
CA ILE A 54 -0.46 -5.03 0.25
C ILE A 54 0.22 -4.30 -0.91
N GLY A 55 -0.02 -3.00 -1.06
CA GLY A 55 0.44 -2.24 -2.23
C GLY A 55 -0.38 -2.51 -3.50
N GLY A 56 -1.51 -3.22 -3.42
CA GLY A 56 -2.46 -3.36 -4.52
C GLY A 56 -3.47 -2.22 -4.60
N ILE A 57 -3.99 -1.96 -5.80
CA ILE A 57 -5.13 -1.07 -6.05
C ILE A 57 -6.18 -1.84 -6.85
N LEU A 58 -7.42 -1.80 -6.36
CA LEU A 58 -8.61 -2.35 -7.01
C LEU A 58 -9.68 -1.26 -7.08
N ALA A 59 -10.10 -0.90 -8.29
CA ALA A 59 -11.37 -0.21 -8.48
C ALA A 59 -12.48 -1.27 -8.57
N ALA A 60 -13.53 -1.12 -7.76
CA ALA A 60 -14.68 -2.03 -7.76
C ALA A 60 -15.96 -1.25 -8.11
N ASP A 61 -16.81 -1.86 -8.94
CA ASP A 61 -18.11 -1.28 -9.31
C ASP A 61 -19.24 -1.86 -8.46
N GLY A 62 -20.03 -0.98 -7.85
CA GLY A 62 -21.23 -1.34 -7.07
C GLY A 62 -20.99 -2.09 -5.76
N VAL A 63 -19.74 -2.30 -5.32
CA VAL A 63 -19.42 -3.04 -4.09
C VAL A 63 -18.26 -2.44 -3.31
N ILE A 64 -18.19 -2.77 -2.02
CA ILE A 64 -17.03 -2.53 -1.16
C ILE A 64 -16.43 -3.88 -0.79
N VAL A 65 -15.09 -3.96 -0.82
CA VAL A 65 -14.35 -5.15 -0.38
C VAL A 65 -13.55 -4.78 0.88
N PRO A 66 -14.05 -5.08 2.09
CA PRO A 66 -13.36 -4.65 3.32
C PRO A 66 -11.91 -5.12 3.43
N ASN A 67 -11.62 -6.35 3.01
CA ASN A 67 -10.26 -6.90 3.02
C ASN A 67 -9.30 -6.20 2.03
N ALA A 68 -9.84 -5.51 1.01
CA ALA A 68 -9.03 -4.69 0.10
C ALA A 68 -8.63 -3.34 0.73
N VAL A 69 -9.32 -2.91 1.80
CA VAL A 69 -8.97 -1.71 2.59
C VAL A 69 -7.88 -2.06 3.60
N GLY A 70 -7.98 -3.23 4.23
CA GLY A 70 -7.08 -3.68 5.28
C GLY A 70 -7.74 -3.67 6.67
N VAL A 71 -7.10 -4.34 7.63
CA VAL A 71 -7.63 -4.48 9.00
C VAL A 71 -7.46 -3.19 9.80
N ASP A 72 -6.33 -2.50 9.61
CA ASP A 72 -6.03 -1.20 10.25
C ASP A 72 -6.56 -0.05 9.38
N ILE A 73 -7.88 0.14 9.42
CA ILE A 73 -8.56 1.15 8.60
C ILE A 73 -8.17 2.55 9.06
N GLY A 74 -7.64 3.34 8.13
CA GLY A 74 -7.15 4.69 8.42
C GLY A 74 -5.66 4.74 8.78
N CYS A 75 -4.97 3.59 8.73
CA CYS A 75 -3.51 3.58 8.76
C CYS A 75 -2.96 4.50 7.67
N GLY A 76 -2.00 5.34 8.05
CA GLY A 76 -1.48 6.37 7.18
C GLY A 76 -0.44 7.24 7.88
N MET A 77 0.09 8.20 7.13
CA MET A 77 1.16 9.07 7.59
C MET A 77 0.66 10.52 7.67
N CYS A 78 1.05 11.22 8.73
CA CYS A 78 0.91 12.67 8.84
C CYS A 78 2.30 13.29 8.88
N ALA A 79 2.51 14.34 8.07
CA ALA A 79 3.74 15.11 8.06
C ALA A 79 3.43 16.58 8.36
N VAL A 80 4.13 17.16 9.33
CA VAL A 80 4.01 18.58 9.70
C VAL A 80 5.31 19.29 9.37
N LYS A 81 5.24 20.29 8.48
CA LYS A 81 6.38 21.11 8.09
C LYS A 81 6.77 22.05 9.23
N THR A 82 8.06 22.12 9.53
CA THR A 82 8.63 23.10 10.48
C THR A 82 9.32 24.25 9.73
N SER A 83 9.69 25.31 10.45
CA SER A 83 10.53 26.39 9.92
C SER A 83 12.03 26.06 9.94
N LEU A 84 12.43 24.90 10.48
CA LEU A 84 13.84 24.49 10.54
C LEU A 84 14.31 23.99 9.18
N THR A 85 15.49 24.42 8.76
CA THR A 85 16.17 23.93 7.55
C THR A 85 17.23 22.86 7.86
N SER A 86 17.74 22.82 9.09
CA SER A 86 18.64 21.79 9.60
C SER A 86 18.48 21.67 11.13
N ILE A 87 18.96 20.57 11.69
CA ILE A 87 18.99 20.32 13.13
C ILE A 87 20.24 19.54 13.49
N GLU A 88 20.96 19.99 14.52
CA GLU A 88 22.13 19.27 15.03
C GLU A 88 21.72 18.05 15.86
N GLU A 89 22.56 17.02 15.85
CA GLU A 89 22.29 15.75 16.56
C GLU A 89 21.93 15.92 18.04
N PRO A 90 22.60 16.78 18.85
CA PRO A 90 22.24 16.94 20.25
C PRO A 90 20.82 17.48 20.45
N ARG A 91 20.38 18.42 19.60
CA ARG A 91 19.03 18.99 19.65
C ARG A 91 17.98 18.01 19.13
N LEU A 92 18.30 17.23 18.09
CA LEU A 92 17.43 16.15 17.61
C LEU A 92 17.15 15.13 18.71
N LYS A 93 18.19 14.71 19.46
CA LYS A 93 18.03 13.79 20.60
C LYS A 93 17.11 14.35 21.69
N GLN A 94 17.19 15.65 21.98
CA GLN A 94 16.29 16.30 22.94
C GLN A 94 14.83 16.30 22.47
N VAL A 95 14.57 16.63 21.20
CA VAL A 95 13.23 16.60 20.61
C VAL A 95 12.65 15.17 20.63
N MET A 96 13.43 14.17 20.21
CA MET A 96 12.98 12.77 20.22
C MET A 96 12.66 12.27 21.64
N ARG A 97 13.42 12.71 22.66
CA ARG A 97 13.11 12.39 24.06
C ARG A 97 11.78 13.01 24.49
N ALA A 98 11.52 14.27 24.13
CA ALA A 98 10.25 14.93 24.46
C ALA A 98 9.05 14.25 23.78
N ILE A 99 9.20 13.84 22.51
CA ILE A 99 8.16 13.10 21.78
C ILE A 99 7.81 11.80 22.52
N ARG A 100 8.82 10.99 22.88
CA ARG A 100 8.60 9.71 23.58
C ARG A 100 7.97 9.86 24.98
N GLN A 101 8.15 10.99 25.63
CA GLN A 101 7.51 11.27 26.92
C GLN A 101 6.06 11.77 26.76
N THR A 102 5.73 12.37 25.61
CA THR A 102 4.44 13.01 25.37
C THR A 102 3.46 12.11 24.63
N VAL A 103 3.96 11.27 23.72
CA VAL A 103 3.16 10.36 22.89
C VAL A 103 3.24 8.95 23.48
N PRO A 104 2.13 8.41 24.04
CA PRO A 104 2.08 7.03 24.50
C PRO A 104 2.33 6.05 23.36
N LEU A 105 2.96 4.92 23.68
CA LEU A 105 3.18 3.79 22.77
C LEU A 105 2.23 2.64 23.10
#